data_AF-A0A1Q6X2F4-F1
#
_entry.id   AF-A0A1Q6X2F4-F1
#
_cell.length_a   1.000
_cell.length_b   1.000
_cell.length_c   1.000
_cell.angle_alpha   90.00
_cell.angle_beta   90.00
_cell.angle_gamma   90.00
#
_symmetry.space_group_name_H-M   'P 1'
#
loop_
_entity.id
_entity.type
_entity.pdbx_description
1 polymer ?
#
loop_
_entity_poly.entity_id
_entity_poly.type
_entity_poly.pdbx_seq_one_letter_code
_entity_poly.pdbx_strand_id
1 'polypeptide(L)'
;MTASVFIGTSVDGFIARPNGELDFLPEGGEPHGYDEFIASVDAIVIGRKTFETVLAFQAWPYGDKRVVVLSSRPVDFSAVRGGVVEQMAGPPAEIVSQLAARGIKHLYIDGGVTIQGFLRAGAIQRLIITRVPVLIGEGVPLFGSVPRDIRLRHVATRHYASGLVQSEYEVAG
;
A
#
# COMPACT_ATOMS: atom_id res chain seq x y z
N MET A 1 -7.59 -13.09 9.13
CA MET A 1 -6.47 -12.41 8.45
C MET A 1 -6.84 -10.94 8.32
N THR A 2 -5.88 -10.05 8.54
CA THR A 2 -6.07 -8.60 8.46
C THR A 2 -5.33 -8.09 7.23
N ALA A 3 -5.96 -7.23 6.45
CA ALA A 3 -5.30 -6.49 5.38
C ALA A 3 -5.30 -4.99 5.72
N SER A 4 -4.12 -4.39 5.66
CA SER A 4 -3.87 -3.00 6.03
C SER A 4 -3.23 -2.25 4.87
N VAL A 5 -3.61 -0.99 4.71
CA VAL A 5 -2.92 -0.02 3.84
C VAL A 5 -2.10 0.91 4.73
N PHE A 6 -0.87 1.19 4.34
CA PHE A 6 -0.04 2.25 4.92
C PHE A 6 0.50 3.08 3.76
N ILE A 7 0.04 4.33 3.60
CA ILE A 7 0.33 5.08 2.38
C ILE A 7 0.47 6.58 2.62
N GLY A 8 1.39 7.20 1.87
CA GLY A 8 1.52 8.65 1.74
C GLY A 8 0.67 9.17 0.58
N THR A 9 0.00 10.31 0.77
CA THR A 9 -0.83 10.92 -0.28
C THR A 9 -0.80 12.44 -0.18
N SER A 10 -0.94 13.14 -1.30
CA SER A 10 -1.14 14.59 -1.33
C SER A 10 -2.50 14.98 -0.72
N VAL A 11 -2.73 16.27 -0.46
CA VAL A 11 -4.01 16.76 0.07
C VAL A 11 -5.17 16.45 -0.88
N ASP A 12 -4.92 16.54 -2.19
CA ASP A 12 -5.85 16.23 -3.27
C ASP A 12 -5.93 14.73 -3.61
N GLY A 13 -5.25 13.85 -2.85
CA GLY A 13 -5.50 12.41 -2.87
C GLY A 13 -4.72 11.60 -3.91
N PHE A 14 -3.58 12.12 -4.37
CA PHE A 14 -2.68 11.44 -5.28
C PHE A 14 -1.51 10.79 -4.53
N ILE A 15 -1.04 9.63 -5.00
CA ILE A 15 0.05 8.85 -4.37
C ILE A 15 1.34 8.87 -5.19
N ALA A 16 1.26 9.32 -6.43
CA ALA A 16 2.39 9.46 -7.35
C ALA A 16 2.02 10.49 -8.43
N ARG A 17 3.03 11.10 -9.05
CA ARG A 17 2.86 11.89 -10.26
C ARG A 17 2.38 11.02 -11.44
N PRO A 18 1.90 11.61 -12.55
CA PRO A 18 1.50 10.85 -13.74
C PRO A 18 2.62 9.96 -14.32
N ASN A 19 3.87 10.39 -14.19
CA ASN A 19 5.07 9.64 -14.58
C ASN A 19 5.54 8.62 -13.52
N GLY A 20 4.88 8.55 -12.36
CA GLY A 20 5.22 7.65 -11.26
C GLY A 20 6.22 8.21 -10.24
N GLU A 21 6.70 9.45 -10.41
CA GLU A 21 7.62 10.08 -9.45
C GLU A 21 6.94 10.39 -8.10
N LEU A 22 7.78 10.40 -7.06
CA LEU A 22 7.39 10.56 -5.66
C LEU A 22 8.09 11.75 -4.97
N ASP A 23 8.65 12.68 -5.74
CA ASP A 23 9.41 13.87 -5.30
C ASP A 23 8.62 14.84 -4.40
N PHE A 24 7.28 14.74 -4.38
CA PHE A 24 6.44 15.50 -3.47
C PHE A 24 6.41 14.91 -2.04
N LEU A 25 6.86 13.66 -1.86
CA LEU A 25 7.02 13.06 -0.55
C LEU A 25 8.27 13.64 0.13
N PRO A 26 8.20 13.97 1.43
CA PRO A 26 9.35 14.51 2.13
C PRO A 26 10.49 13.48 2.22
N GLU A 27 11.71 13.93 1.97
CA GLU A 27 12.91 13.13 2.16
C GLU A 27 13.32 13.11 3.63
N GLY A 28 13.35 11.93 4.24
CA GLY A 28 13.73 11.75 5.64
C GLY A 28 12.79 12.46 6.62
N GLY A 29 13.21 12.54 7.89
CA GLY A 29 12.46 13.22 8.95
C GLY A 29 12.15 12.34 10.16
N GLU A 30 11.08 12.70 10.87
CA GLU A 30 10.62 12.02 12.08
C GLU A 30 10.03 10.62 11.75
N PRO A 31 10.08 9.65 12.69
CA PRO A 31 9.52 8.32 12.45
C PRO A 31 7.99 8.39 12.37
N HIS A 32 7.43 8.01 11.21
CA HIS A 32 5.98 8.01 10.96
C HIS A 32 5.30 6.66 11.23
N GLY A 33 5.99 5.73 11.89
CA GLY A 33 5.49 4.39 12.22
C GLY A 33 5.62 3.33 11.12
N TYR A 34 6.35 3.60 10.03
CA TYR A 34 6.54 2.64 8.94
C TYR A 34 7.28 1.37 9.41
N ASP A 35 8.35 1.52 10.19
CA ASP A 35 9.15 0.39 10.68
C ASP A 35 8.33 -0.53 11.60
N GLU A 36 7.56 0.05 12.51
CA GLU A 36 6.64 -0.68 13.39
C GLU A 36 5.55 -1.39 12.58
N PHE A 37 5.00 -0.71 11.57
CA PHE A 37 4.01 -1.29 10.67
C PHE A 37 4.59 -2.46 9.88
N ILE A 38 5.76 -2.30 9.26
CA ILE A 38 6.42 -3.36 8.50
C ILE A 38 6.82 -4.54 9.39
N ALA A 39 7.27 -4.29 10.61
CA ALA A 39 7.53 -5.36 11.56
C ALA A 39 6.27 -6.20 11.84
N SER A 40 5.09 -5.57 11.88
CA SER A 40 3.82 -6.21 12.17
C SER A 40 3.19 -7.02 11.02
N VAL A 41 3.65 -6.84 9.77
CA VAL A 41 3.07 -7.54 8.60
C VAL A 41 3.86 -8.80 8.26
N ASP A 42 3.14 -9.81 7.78
CA ASP A 42 3.70 -11.10 7.39
C ASP A 42 4.09 -11.12 5.90
N ALA A 43 3.29 -10.44 5.06
CA ALA A 43 3.50 -10.35 3.62
C ALA A 43 2.98 -9.03 3.06
N ILE A 44 3.53 -8.66 1.91
CA ILE A 44 3.18 -7.45 1.16
C ILE A 44 2.54 -7.89 -0.16
N VAL A 45 1.43 -7.26 -0.53
CA VAL A 45 0.74 -7.51 -1.81
C VAL A 45 0.75 -6.21 -2.60
N ILE A 46 1.44 -6.22 -3.73
CA ILE A 46 1.61 -5.04 -4.59
C ILE A 46 1.18 -5.33 -6.02
N GLY A 47 0.81 -4.28 -6.75
CA GLY A 47 0.59 -4.38 -8.18
C GLY A 47 1.90 -4.33 -8.97
N ARG A 48 1.88 -4.78 -10.24
CA ARG A 48 3.04 -4.70 -11.14
C ARG A 48 3.68 -3.31 -11.21
N LYS A 49 2.89 -2.23 -11.33
CA LYS A 49 3.44 -0.86 -11.41
C LYS A 49 4.23 -0.48 -10.17
N THR A 50 3.70 -0.77 -8.98
CA THR A 50 4.40 -0.54 -7.72
C THR A 50 5.68 -1.37 -7.62
N PHE A 51 5.65 -2.62 -8.10
CA PHE A 51 6.85 -3.46 -8.17
C PHE A 51 7.92 -2.84 -9.07
N GLU A 52 7.54 -2.37 -10.26
CA GLU A 52 8.45 -1.68 -11.19
C GLU A 52 9.04 -0.39 -10.58
N THR A 53 8.24 0.40 -9.87
CA THR A 53 8.72 1.59 -9.13
C THR A 53 9.74 1.21 -8.05
N VAL A 54 9.45 0.18 -7.26
CA VAL A 54 10.34 -0.26 -6.17
C VAL A 54 11.65 -0.83 -6.69
N LEU A 55 11.65 -1.49 -7.86
CA LEU A 55 12.88 -1.96 -8.50
C LEU A 55 13.82 -0.82 -8.90
N ALA A 56 13.31 0.39 -9.10
CA ALA A 56 14.12 1.56 -9.44
C ALA A 56 14.75 2.23 -8.19
N PHE A 57 14.38 1.81 -6.98
CA PHE A 57 14.99 2.32 -5.75
C PHE A 57 16.42 1.82 -5.59
N GLN A 58 17.25 2.59 -4.89
CA GLN A 58 18.65 2.24 -4.66
C GLN A 58 18.82 0.91 -3.90
N ALA A 59 17.86 0.57 -3.03
CA ALA A 59 17.84 -0.66 -2.26
C ALA A 59 16.42 -1.22 -2.19
N TRP A 60 16.32 -2.54 -2.06
CA TRP A 60 15.06 -3.23 -1.84
C TRP A 60 14.45 -2.81 -0.49
N PRO A 61 13.29 -2.14 -0.46
CA PRO A 61 12.79 -1.47 0.73
C PRO A 61 12.12 -2.43 1.73
N TYR A 62 11.87 -3.68 1.33
CA TYR A 62 11.07 -4.62 2.11
C TYR A 62 11.88 -5.64 2.90
N GLY A 63 13.22 -5.55 2.87
CA GLY A 63 14.10 -6.51 3.53
C GLY A 63 13.75 -7.96 3.17
N ASP A 64 13.61 -8.82 4.18
CA ASP A 64 13.30 -10.24 4.04
C ASP A 64 11.79 -10.55 3.95
N LYS A 65 10.93 -9.53 3.92
CA LYS A 65 9.47 -9.74 3.85
C LYS A 65 9.09 -10.42 2.54
N ARG A 66 8.05 -11.25 2.61
CA ARG A 66 7.47 -11.86 1.42
C ARG A 66 6.69 -10.82 0.63
N VAL A 67 6.95 -10.71 -0.66
CA VAL A 67 6.26 -9.80 -1.57
C VAL A 67 5.54 -10.59 -2.66
N VAL A 68 4.23 -10.39 -2.74
CA VAL A 68 3.35 -10.95 -3.75
C VAL A 68 3.07 -9.88 -4.78
N VAL A 69 3.55 -10.08 -6.01
CA VAL A 69 3.28 -9.20 -7.15
C VAL A 69 2.04 -9.70 -7.88
N LEU A 70 0.99 -8.89 -7.88
CA LEU A 70 -0.24 -9.19 -8.62
C LEU A 70 -0.06 -8.87 -10.10
N SER A 71 -0.09 -9.91 -10.92
CA SER A 71 -0.08 -9.74 -12.38
C SER A 71 -0.68 -10.94 -13.12
N SER A 72 -1.42 -10.67 -14.19
CA SER A 72 -1.91 -11.68 -15.14
C SER A 72 -0.89 -12.08 -16.21
N ARG A 73 0.24 -11.37 -16.31
CA ARG A 73 1.34 -11.66 -17.24
C ARG A 73 2.58 -12.05 -16.44
N PRO A 74 3.53 -12.83 -17.00
CA PRO A 74 4.79 -13.14 -16.32
C PRO A 74 5.51 -11.88 -15.83
N VAL A 75 6.06 -11.92 -14.62
CA VAL A 75 6.89 -10.86 -14.05
C VAL A 75 8.33 -11.36 -13.99
N ASP A 76 9.28 -10.54 -14.43
CA ASP A 76 10.70 -10.84 -14.28
C ASP A 76 11.16 -10.42 -12.88
N PHE A 77 11.70 -11.38 -12.13
CA PHE A 77 12.27 -11.16 -10.80
C PHE A 77 13.81 -11.14 -10.81
N SER A 78 14.45 -11.21 -11.98
CA SER A 78 15.90 -11.26 -12.13
C SER A 78 16.62 -10.02 -11.56
N ALA A 79 15.95 -8.87 -11.50
CA ALA A 79 16.46 -7.63 -10.96
C ALA A 79 16.30 -7.51 -9.43
N VAL A 80 15.56 -8.41 -8.78
CA VAL A 80 15.35 -8.38 -7.33
C VAL A 80 16.68 -8.69 -6.63
N ARG A 81 17.01 -7.91 -5.61
CA ARG A 81 18.22 -8.04 -4.79
C ARG A 81 17.83 -8.08 -3.31
N GLY A 82 17.29 -9.21 -2.86
CA GLY A 82 16.80 -9.43 -1.49
C GLY A 82 15.31 -9.79 -1.41
N GLY A 83 14.90 -10.41 -0.31
CA GLY A 83 13.51 -10.81 -0.06
C GLY A 83 13.02 -12.05 -0.82
N VAL A 84 11.80 -12.48 -0.51
CA VAL A 84 11.10 -13.57 -1.21
C VAL A 84 9.99 -12.97 -2.04
N VAL A 85 10.15 -12.95 -3.36
CA VAL A 85 9.16 -12.39 -4.29
C VAL A 85 8.48 -13.52 -5.06
N GLU A 86 7.15 -13.51 -5.08
CA GLU A 86 6.33 -14.43 -5.87
C GLU A 86 5.28 -13.68 -6.68
N GLN A 87 4.79 -14.32 -7.74
CA GLN A 87 3.70 -13.81 -8.54
C GLN A 87 2.39 -14.51 -8.16
N MET A 88 1.30 -13.76 -8.05
CA MET A 88 -0.05 -14.31 -8.00
C MET A 88 -0.97 -13.57 -8.99
N ALA A 89 -2.05 -14.24 -9.39
CA ALA A 89 -3.10 -13.68 -10.22
C ALA A 89 -4.46 -14.13 -9.69
N GLY A 90 -5.45 -13.25 -9.75
CA GLY A 90 -6.81 -13.55 -9.31
C GLY A 90 -7.49 -12.36 -8.64
N PRO A 91 -8.79 -12.49 -8.32
CA PRO A 91 -9.53 -11.49 -7.56
C PRO A 91 -9.00 -11.40 -6.11
N PRO A 92 -9.12 -10.23 -5.45
CA PRO A 92 -8.59 -10.02 -4.09
C PRO A 92 -9.03 -11.07 -3.06
N ALA A 93 -10.28 -11.54 -3.11
CA ALA A 93 -10.78 -12.55 -2.19
C ALA A 93 -10.04 -13.89 -2.31
N GLU A 94 -9.66 -14.29 -3.54
CA GLU A 94 -8.87 -15.51 -3.76
C GLU A 94 -7.43 -15.33 -3.29
N ILE A 95 -6.81 -14.19 -3.57
CA ILE A 95 -5.46 -13.86 -3.08
C ILE A 95 -5.43 -13.95 -1.55
N VAL A 96 -6.42 -13.33 -0.90
CA VAL A 96 -6.58 -13.34 0.55
C VAL A 96 -6.74 -14.77 1.09
N SER A 97 -7.61 -15.56 0.48
CA SER A 97 -7.85 -16.96 0.88
C SER A 97 -6.59 -17.83 0.75
N GLN A 98 -5.89 -17.73 -0.38
CA GLN A 98 -4.67 -18.51 -0.64
C GLN A 98 -3.54 -18.14 0.33
N LEU A 99 -3.37 -16.85 0.65
CA LEU A 99 -2.35 -16.41 1.61
C LEU A 99 -2.73 -16.83 3.04
N ALA A 100 -3.99 -16.72 3.42
CA ALA A 100 -4.47 -17.20 4.71
C ALA A 100 -4.25 -18.71 4.89
N ALA A 101 -4.48 -19.51 3.85
CA ALA A 101 -4.21 -20.96 3.85
C ALA A 101 -2.72 -21.29 4.03
N ARG A 102 -1.82 -20.36 3.68
CA ARG A 102 -0.36 -20.46 3.93
C ARG A 102 0.05 -19.94 5.31
N GLY A 103 -0.90 -19.64 6.19
CA GLY A 103 -0.66 -19.16 7.56
C GLY A 103 -0.37 -17.67 7.69
N ILE A 104 -0.52 -16.89 6.61
CA ILE A 104 -0.34 -15.43 6.62
C ILE A 104 -1.51 -14.79 7.38
N LYS A 105 -1.21 -13.92 8.35
CA LYS A 105 -2.21 -13.30 9.23
C LYS A 105 -2.39 -11.81 8.98
N HIS A 106 -1.33 -11.12 8.55
CA HIS A 106 -1.36 -9.67 8.32
C HIS A 106 -0.73 -9.29 6.97
N LEU A 107 -1.53 -8.73 6.07
CA LEU A 107 -1.11 -8.26 4.76
C LEU A 107 -0.93 -6.73 4.75
N TYR A 108 0.17 -6.27 4.16
CA TYR A 108 0.29 -4.90 3.67
C TYR A 108 -0.16 -4.84 2.21
N ILE A 109 -1.22 -4.10 1.91
CA ILE A 109 -1.72 -3.90 0.55
C ILE A 109 -1.23 -2.53 0.05
N ASP A 110 -0.49 -2.54 -1.07
CA ASP A 110 0.11 -1.33 -1.64
C ASP A 110 -0.09 -1.20 -3.16
N GLY A 111 -0.06 0.04 -3.64
CA GLY A 111 -0.31 0.44 -5.01
C GLY A 111 -1.78 0.77 -5.27
N GLY A 112 -2.04 1.94 -5.88
CA GLY A 112 -3.39 2.49 -6.03
C GLY A 112 -4.40 1.52 -6.65
N VAL A 113 -4.07 0.88 -7.77
CA VAL A 113 -4.97 -0.11 -8.42
C VAL A 113 -5.24 -1.32 -7.52
N THR A 114 -4.21 -1.80 -6.81
CA THR A 114 -4.33 -2.93 -5.89
C THR A 114 -5.21 -2.57 -4.68
N ILE A 115 -4.93 -1.43 -4.04
CA ILE A 115 -5.72 -0.89 -2.93
C ILE A 115 -7.18 -0.72 -3.34
N GLN A 116 -7.45 -0.09 -4.48
CA GLN A 116 -8.81 0.09 -5.00
C GLN A 116 -9.50 -1.26 -5.27
N GLY A 117 -8.79 -2.24 -5.82
CA GLY A 117 -9.31 -3.59 -6.03
C GLY A 117 -9.72 -4.27 -4.72
N PHE A 118 -8.85 -4.22 -3.71
CA PHE A 118 -9.10 -4.82 -2.40
C PHE A 118 -10.23 -4.09 -1.64
N LEU A 119 -10.32 -2.75 -1.73
CA LEU A 119 -11.43 -1.99 -1.17
C LEU A 119 -12.78 -2.40 -1.78
N ARG A 120 -12.86 -2.48 -3.12
CA ARG A 120 -14.09 -2.90 -3.81
C ARG A 120 -14.51 -4.33 -3.44
N ALA A 121 -13.55 -5.19 -3.11
CA ALA A 121 -13.79 -6.56 -2.68
C ALA A 121 -14.12 -6.69 -1.18
N GLY A 122 -14.13 -5.60 -0.40
CA GLY A 122 -14.30 -5.66 1.05
C GLY A 122 -13.12 -6.33 1.77
N ALA A 123 -11.95 -6.34 1.15
CA ALA A 123 -10.78 -7.10 1.58
C ALA A 123 -9.71 -6.24 2.28
N ILE A 124 -10.09 -5.07 2.83
CA ILE A 124 -9.23 -4.21 3.64
C ILE A 124 -9.92 -3.96 4.97
N GLN A 125 -9.18 -4.09 6.07
CA GLN A 125 -9.68 -3.85 7.43
C GLN A 125 -9.12 -2.55 8.03
N ARG A 126 -7.90 -2.14 7.66
CA ARG A 126 -7.27 -0.93 8.21
C ARG A 126 -6.68 -0.04 7.13
N LEU A 127 -6.82 1.26 7.30
CA LEU A 127 -6.23 2.29 6.45
C LEU A 127 -5.41 3.24 7.34
N ILE A 128 -4.10 3.31 7.10
CA ILE A 128 -3.18 4.27 7.69
C ILE A 128 -2.76 5.21 6.56
N ILE A 129 -3.26 6.44 6.58
CA ILE A 129 -3.09 7.42 5.49
C ILE A 129 -2.35 8.62 6.02
N THR A 130 -1.17 8.88 5.48
CA THR A 130 -0.36 10.06 5.81
C THR A 130 -0.53 11.11 4.71
N ARG A 131 -1.16 12.23 5.04
CA ARG A 131 -1.38 13.35 4.13
C ARG A 131 -0.19 14.31 4.16
N VAL A 132 0.40 14.54 2.99
CA VAL A 132 1.43 15.54 2.74
C VAL A 132 0.76 16.88 2.44
N PRO A 133 1.17 17.99 3.07
CA PRO A 133 0.55 19.31 2.91
C PRO A 133 0.90 19.96 1.56
N VAL A 134 0.57 19.29 0.47
CA VAL A 134 0.84 19.69 -0.92
C VAL A 134 -0.35 19.33 -1.81
N LEU A 135 -0.63 20.18 -2.79
CA LEU A 135 -1.51 19.88 -3.91
C LEU A 135 -0.62 19.61 -5.12
N ILE A 136 -0.83 18.47 -5.80
CA ILE A 136 -0.05 18.13 -7.01
C ILE A 136 -0.89 18.25 -8.29
N GLY A 137 -2.20 18.44 -8.17
CA GLY A 137 -3.13 18.77 -9.27
C GLY A 137 -3.53 17.57 -10.13
N GLU A 138 -2.59 16.67 -10.42
CA GLU A 138 -2.82 15.45 -11.18
C GLU A 138 -1.85 14.33 -10.76
N GLY A 139 -2.25 13.08 -10.96
CA GLY A 139 -1.42 11.95 -10.62
C GLY A 139 -2.17 10.63 -10.55
N VAL A 140 -1.54 9.64 -9.91
CA VAL A 140 -2.16 8.36 -9.61
C VAL A 140 -3.03 8.53 -8.36
N PRO A 141 -4.36 8.41 -8.44
CA PRO A 141 -5.23 8.61 -7.29
C PRO A 141 -5.15 7.41 -6.33
N LEU A 142 -5.19 7.69 -5.02
CA LEU A 142 -5.27 6.64 -3.99
C LEU A 142 -6.57 5.84 -4.14
N PHE A 143 -7.69 6.55 -4.19
CA PHE A 143 -9.02 5.97 -4.25
C PHE A 143 -9.62 6.04 -5.65
N GLY A 144 -10.61 5.18 -5.89
CA GLY A 144 -11.37 5.10 -7.13
C GLY A 144 -12.85 4.92 -6.83
N SER A 145 -13.63 4.55 -7.84
CA SER A 145 -15.05 4.26 -7.65
C SER A 145 -15.28 3.04 -6.78
N VAL A 146 -16.32 3.10 -5.95
CA VAL A 146 -16.78 2.01 -5.09
C VAL A 146 -18.23 1.65 -5.43
N PRO A 147 -18.64 0.37 -5.31
CA PRO A 147 -20.00 -0.05 -5.66
C PRO A 147 -21.06 0.48 -4.66
N ARG A 148 -20.64 0.89 -3.47
CA ARG A 148 -21.45 1.45 -2.39
C ARG A 148 -20.56 2.23 -1.43
N ASP A 149 -21.16 3.06 -0.59
CA ASP A 149 -20.44 3.71 0.52
C ASP A 149 -19.69 2.68 1.36
N ILE A 150 -18.39 2.92 1.57
CA ILE A 150 -17.57 2.18 2.53
C ILE A 150 -17.46 3.05 3.78
N ARG A 151 -18.09 2.62 4.87
CA ARG A 151 -18.06 3.38 6.13
C ARG A 151 -16.73 3.13 6.84
N LEU A 152 -16.12 4.22 7.29
CA LEU A 152 -14.86 4.19 8.02
C LEU A 152 -15.09 4.63 9.46
N ARG A 153 -14.57 3.86 10.40
CA ARG A 153 -14.48 4.27 11.79
C ARG A 153 -13.10 4.88 12.02
N HIS A 154 -13.07 6.14 12.43
CA HIS A 154 -11.82 6.78 12.85
C HIS A 154 -11.25 6.07 14.09
N VAL A 155 -9.94 5.84 14.07
CA VAL A 155 -9.20 5.20 15.17
C VAL A 155 -8.29 6.21 15.84
N ALA A 156 -7.45 6.90 15.06
CA ALA A 156 -6.49 7.86 15.59
C ALA A 156 -6.10 8.89 14.52
N THR A 157 -5.67 10.08 14.97
CA THR A 157 -4.97 11.05 14.12
C THR A 157 -3.73 11.52 14.84
N ARG A 158 -2.61 11.54 14.12
CA ARG A 158 -1.34 12.12 14.56
C ARG A 158 -0.96 13.25 13.61
N HIS A 159 -0.40 14.32 14.15
CA HIS A 159 0.24 15.37 13.37
C HIS A 159 1.72 15.39 13.73
N TYR A 160 2.51 15.88 12.78
CA TYR A 160 3.96 15.85 12.81
C TYR A 160 4.50 17.28 12.66
N ALA A 161 5.70 17.55 13.15
CA ALA A 161 6.30 18.89 13.05
C ALA A 161 6.53 19.32 11.59
N SER A 162 6.74 18.34 10.70
CA SER A 162 6.75 18.47 9.25
C SER A 162 5.43 18.93 8.61
N GLY A 163 4.34 19.00 9.37
CA GLY A 163 3.00 19.32 8.86
C GLY A 163 2.26 18.11 8.27
N LEU A 164 2.87 16.93 8.27
CA LEU A 164 2.20 15.68 7.89
C LEU A 164 1.06 15.38 8.87
N VAL A 165 -0.05 14.85 8.34
CA VAL A 165 -1.18 14.38 9.15
C VAL A 165 -1.45 12.93 8.81
N GLN A 166 -1.23 12.04 9.77
CA GLN A 166 -1.55 10.63 9.64
C GLN A 166 -2.88 10.33 10.30
N SER A 167 -3.80 9.74 9.55
CA SER A 167 -5.10 9.30 10.03
C SER A 167 -5.21 7.79 9.89
N GLU A 168 -5.66 7.14 10.96
CA GLU A 168 -5.96 5.72 10.98
C GLU A 168 -7.47 5.48 11.01
N TYR A 169 -7.91 4.55 10.18
CA TYR A 169 -9.30 4.12 10.08
C TYR A 169 -9.41 2.60 10.08
N GLU A 170 -10.49 2.11 10.68
CA GLU A 170 -11.00 0.78 10.45
C GLU A 170 -12.13 0.83 9.42
N VAL A 171 -12.14 -0.13 8.51
CA VAL A 171 -13.24 -0.31 7.55
C VAL A 171 -14.37 -1.04 8.27
N ALA A 172 -15.54 -0.39 8.39
CA ALA A 172 -16.71 -1.03 8.98
C ALA A 172 -17.27 -2.09 8.02
N GLY A 173 -17.56 -3.27 8.56
CA GLY A 173 -18.16 -4.39 7.83
C GLY A 173 -19.63 -4.17 7.46
#